data_AF-A0A1D2XE79-F1
#
_entry.id   AF-A0A1D2XE79-F1
#
_cell.length_a   1.000
_cell.length_b   1.000
_cell.length_c   1.000
_cell.angle_alpha   90.00
_cell.angle_beta   90.00
_cell.angle_gamma   90.00
#
_symmetry.space_group_name_H-M   'P 1'
#
loop_
_entity.id
_entity.type
_entity.pdbx_description
1 polymer ?
#
loop_
_entity_poly.entity_id
_entity_poly.type
_entity_poly.pdbx_seq_one_letter_code
_entity_poly.pdbx_strand_id
1 'polypeptide(L)'
;MEPINKKGQYAQARTAILFDAENISYRFADNAIELAQCHGKPIIRAYADFSRSHIKGWEKPALKHGIRTIHQYSYDTKNSSSDFLMMHDAFKLIHSGKIDTFVIATNDSDFITPIQLLRQSGAFVHGIGNKEKCSELLIESCNKFSFLNEEELSAVPLTHEKSQPPLLNKPKPKPQPLVAKKTVNKLIQSYQAIEKTKKGWVTLSMLCQKAEIPTTKYKKFSTLLKQTGRFELGDNNKQTKLIS
;
A
#
# COMPACT_ATOMS: atom_id res chain seq x y z
N MET A 1 23.39 -15.17 10.15
CA MET A 1 23.51 -16.57 10.61
C MET A 1 22.18 -16.93 11.25
N GLU A 2 21.45 -17.89 10.66
CA GLU A 2 20.17 -18.35 11.20
C GLU A 2 20.39 -19.29 12.40
N PRO A 3 19.57 -19.22 13.45
CA PRO A 3 19.74 -20.06 14.64
C PRO A 3 19.36 -21.53 14.36
N ILE A 4 20.25 -22.45 14.71
CA ILE A 4 20.08 -23.90 14.55
C ILE A 4 19.38 -24.45 15.81
N ASN A 5 18.31 -25.22 15.63
CA ASN A 5 17.64 -25.95 16.73
C ASN A 5 18.53 -27.11 17.23
N LYS A 6 18.39 -27.51 18.50
CA LYS A 6 18.99 -28.69 19.17
C LYS A 6 18.95 -30.02 18.38
N LYS A 7 18.22 -30.12 17.26
CA LYS A 7 18.16 -31.29 16.38
C LYS A 7 18.95 -31.16 15.06
N GLY A 8 19.74 -30.10 14.86
CA GLY A 8 20.51 -29.90 13.62
C GLY A 8 19.65 -29.67 12.37
N GLN A 9 18.33 -29.48 12.55
CA GLN A 9 17.42 -29.04 11.50
C GLN A 9 17.44 -27.51 11.49
N TYR A 10 17.49 -26.92 10.29
CA TYR A 10 17.15 -25.51 10.09
C TYR A 10 15.81 -25.28 10.79
N ALA A 11 15.76 -24.37 11.76
CA ALA A 11 14.52 -24.01 12.40
C ALA A 11 13.61 -23.45 11.30
N GLN A 12 12.65 -24.26 10.85
CA GLN A 12 11.76 -23.90 9.75
C GLN A 12 11.10 -22.57 10.11
N ALA A 13 11.40 -21.53 9.33
CA ALA A 13 10.96 -20.18 9.65
C ALA A 13 9.43 -20.15 9.77
N ARG A 14 8.98 -19.52 10.85
CA ARG A 14 7.65 -19.70 11.41
C ARG A 14 6.80 -18.49 11.07
N THR A 15 6.27 -18.52 9.84
CA THR A 15 5.61 -17.37 9.25
C THR A 15 4.09 -17.51 9.26
N ALA A 16 3.39 -16.41 9.48
CA ALA A 16 1.96 -16.30 9.23
C ALA A 16 1.70 -15.10 8.31
N ILE A 17 0.78 -15.25 7.37
CA ILE A 17 0.20 -14.14 6.63
C ILE A 17 -1.27 -14.00 7.00
N LEU A 18 -1.63 -12.79 7.41
CA LEU A 18 -2.97 -12.43 7.86
C LEU A 18 -3.50 -11.33 6.92
N PHE A 19 -4.58 -11.65 6.21
CA PHE A 19 -5.25 -10.73 5.30
C PHE A 19 -6.46 -10.09 5.97
N ASP A 20 -6.46 -8.77 6.00
CA ASP A 20 -7.67 -7.97 6.13
C ASP A 20 -8.36 -7.95 4.75
N ALA A 21 -9.27 -8.91 4.55
CA ALA A 21 -9.89 -9.15 3.25
C ALA A 21 -10.94 -8.10 2.87
N GLU A 22 -11.36 -7.26 3.83
CA GLU A 22 -12.27 -6.14 3.59
C GLU A 22 -11.52 -4.91 3.06
N ASN A 23 -10.29 -4.67 3.54
CA ASN A 23 -9.47 -3.54 3.10
C ASN A 23 -8.48 -3.87 1.98
N ILE A 24 -8.15 -5.15 1.76
CA ILE A 24 -7.23 -5.61 0.71
C ILE A 24 -7.96 -6.37 -0.39
N SER A 25 -7.68 -6.01 -1.64
CA SER A 25 -8.21 -6.70 -2.80
C SER A 25 -7.60 -8.10 -2.94
N TYR A 26 -8.45 -9.10 -3.19
CA TYR A 26 -8.07 -10.48 -3.47
C TYR A 26 -7.04 -10.63 -4.61
N ARG A 27 -6.94 -9.64 -5.50
CA ARG A 27 -5.98 -9.62 -6.61
C ARG A 27 -4.52 -9.66 -6.15
N PHE A 28 -4.26 -9.17 -4.94
CA PHE A 28 -2.92 -9.14 -4.36
C PHE A 28 -2.56 -10.38 -3.55
N ALA A 29 -3.49 -11.34 -3.39
CA ALA A 29 -3.27 -12.52 -2.57
C ALA A 29 -2.05 -13.33 -3.03
N ASP A 30 -1.89 -13.51 -4.35
CA ASP A 30 -0.75 -14.24 -4.94
C ASP A 30 0.59 -13.60 -4.52
N ASN A 31 0.78 -12.32 -4.82
CA ASN A 31 2.04 -11.60 -4.53
C ASN A 31 2.33 -11.54 -3.02
N ALA A 32 1.29 -11.32 -2.20
CA ALA A 32 1.45 -11.24 -0.75
C ALA A 32 1.84 -12.60 -0.14
N ILE A 33 1.25 -13.70 -0.64
CA ILE A 33 1.62 -15.07 -0.21
C ILE A 33 3.06 -15.39 -0.63
N GLU A 34 3.46 -15.04 -1.85
CA GLU A 34 4.83 -15.23 -2.33
C GLU A 34 5.85 -14.45 -1.47
N LEU A 35 5.52 -13.22 -1.10
CA LEU A 35 6.33 -12.43 -0.17
C LEU A 35 6.42 -13.10 1.21
N ALA A 36 5.34 -13.68 1.72
CA ALA A 36 5.35 -14.43 2.98
C ALA A 36 6.20 -15.70 2.88
N GLN A 37 6.18 -16.38 1.73
CA GLN A 37 6.97 -17.58 1.48
C GLN A 37 8.49 -17.30 1.50
N CYS A 38 8.91 -16.07 1.20
CA CYS A 38 10.31 -15.65 1.38
C CYS A 38 10.79 -15.74 2.84
N HIS A 39 9.87 -15.70 3.81
CA HIS A 39 10.16 -15.83 5.24
C HIS A 39 9.91 -17.26 5.76
N GLY A 40 9.69 -18.26 4.89
CA GLY A 40 9.35 -19.63 5.29
C GLY A 40 7.91 -20.00 4.95
N LYS A 41 7.49 -21.22 5.30
CA LYS A 41 6.16 -21.75 4.93
C LYS A 41 5.06 -21.10 5.77
N PRO A 42 4.18 -20.25 5.20
CA PRO A 42 3.27 -19.47 6.01
C PRO A 42 2.01 -20.25 6.40
N ILE A 43 1.47 -19.96 7.59
CA ILE A 43 0.03 -20.14 7.86
C ILE A 43 -0.71 -18.99 7.17
N ILE A 44 -1.74 -19.29 6.39
CA ILE A 44 -2.44 -18.30 5.55
C ILE A 44 -3.88 -18.15 6.02
N ARG A 45 -4.27 -16.94 6.46
CA ARG A 45 -5.63 -16.63 6.96
C ARG A 45 -6.16 -15.34 6.35
N ALA A 46 -7.46 -15.29 6.09
CA ALA A 46 -8.16 -14.10 5.64
C ALA A 46 -9.41 -13.84 6.48
N TYR A 47 -9.59 -12.61 6.93
CA TYR A 47 -10.64 -12.19 7.86
C TYR A 47 -11.56 -11.20 7.16
N ALA A 48 -12.86 -11.50 7.12
CA ALA A 48 -13.89 -10.65 6.54
C ALA A 48 -15.30 -11.17 6.83
N ASP A 49 -16.30 -10.35 6.56
CA ASP A 49 -17.66 -10.81 6.33
C ASP A 49 -17.80 -11.38 4.90
N PHE A 50 -17.46 -12.67 4.74
CA PHE A 50 -17.59 -13.41 3.47
C PHE A 50 -19.04 -13.53 2.94
N SER A 51 -20.07 -13.07 3.66
CA SER A 51 -21.42 -12.98 3.10
C SER A 51 -21.57 -11.81 2.12
N ARG A 52 -20.66 -10.83 2.18
CA ARG A 52 -20.70 -9.61 1.37
C ARG A 52 -20.28 -9.86 -0.08
N SER A 53 -21.03 -9.28 -1.00
CA SER A 53 -20.83 -9.47 -2.45
C SER A 53 -19.45 -9.05 -2.95
N HIS A 54 -18.86 -7.99 -2.39
CA HIS A 54 -17.53 -7.48 -2.80
C HIS A 54 -16.37 -8.36 -2.32
N ILE A 55 -16.59 -9.25 -1.34
CA ILE A 55 -15.57 -10.16 -0.80
C ILE A 55 -15.51 -11.48 -1.60
N LYS A 56 -16.54 -11.79 -2.41
CA LYS A 56 -16.64 -13.05 -3.18
C LYS A 56 -15.40 -13.38 -4.02
N GLY A 57 -14.64 -12.38 -4.47
CA GLY A 57 -13.40 -12.59 -5.22
C GLY A 57 -12.31 -13.37 -4.45
N TRP A 58 -12.39 -13.43 -3.12
CA TRP A 58 -11.47 -14.19 -2.27
C TRP A 58 -11.64 -15.71 -2.35
N GLU A 59 -12.77 -16.22 -2.86
CA GLU A 59 -13.02 -17.67 -2.97
C GLU A 59 -11.95 -18.38 -3.81
N LYS A 60 -11.61 -17.81 -4.97
CA LYS A 60 -10.64 -18.41 -5.88
C LYS A 60 -9.22 -18.46 -5.29
N PRO A 61 -8.64 -17.36 -4.77
CA PRO A 61 -7.37 -17.42 -4.05
C PRO A 61 -7.42 -18.33 -2.82
N ALA A 62 -8.55 -18.38 -2.11
CA ALA A 62 -8.69 -19.22 -0.93
C ALA A 62 -8.56 -20.71 -1.25
N LEU A 63 -9.26 -21.17 -2.28
CA LEU A 63 -9.14 -22.55 -2.77
C LEU A 63 -7.74 -22.83 -3.33
N LYS A 64 -7.19 -21.90 -4.13
CA LYS A 64 -5.87 -22.06 -4.78
C LYS A 64 -4.74 -22.24 -3.77
N HIS A 65 -4.72 -21.46 -2.70
CA HIS A 65 -3.61 -21.41 -1.75
C HIS A 65 -3.89 -22.08 -0.39
N GLY A 66 -5.08 -22.65 -0.22
CA GLY A 66 -5.50 -23.18 1.08
C GLY A 66 -5.61 -22.08 2.14
N ILE A 67 -6.10 -20.89 1.76
CA ILE A 67 -6.34 -19.80 2.71
C ILE A 67 -7.47 -20.22 3.63
N ARG A 68 -7.23 -20.21 4.94
CA ARG A 68 -8.30 -20.36 5.91
C ARG A 68 -9.09 -19.06 5.99
N THR A 69 -10.30 -19.06 5.47
CA THR A 69 -11.26 -17.96 5.61
C THR A 69 -11.86 -17.97 7.01
N ILE A 70 -11.82 -16.82 7.67
CA ILE A 70 -12.37 -16.62 9.01
C ILE A 70 -13.49 -15.61 8.87
N HIS A 71 -14.71 -16.13 8.90
CA HIS A 71 -15.92 -15.35 8.71
C HIS A 71 -16.33 -14.68 10.01
N GLN A 72 -16.54 -13.37 9.95
CA GLN A 72 -17.06 -12.57 11.05
C GLN A 72 -18.17 -11.67 10.51
N TYR A 73 -19.40 -11.82 11.01
CA TYR A 73 -20.51 -10.95 10.63
C TYR A 73 -20.25 -9.53 11.11
N SER A 74 -20.47 -8.57 10.20
CA SER A 74 -20.35 -7.15 10.48
C SER A 74 -21.74 -6.55 10.61
N TYR A 75 -22.21 -6.40 11.86
CA TYR A 75 -23.56 -5.90 12.18
C TYR A 75 -23.76 -4.41 11.91
N ASP A 76 -22.67 -3.63 11.91
CA ASP A 76 -22.64 -2.22 11.52
C ASP A 76 -21.45 -1.97 10.60
N THR A 77 -21.57 -0.98 9.71
CA THR A 77 -20.50 -0.58 8.78
C THR A 77 -19.26 0.02 9.46
N LYS A 78 -19.33 0.29 10.78
CA LYS A 78 -18.22 0.83 11.58
C LYS A 78 -17.59 -0.18 12.55
N ASN A 79 -18.07 -1.41 12.61
CA ASN A 79 -17.57 -2.38 13.60
C ASN A 79 -16.38 -3.17 13.06
N SER A 80 -15.19 -2.86 13.56
CA SER A 80 -13.88 -3.52 13.33
C SER A 80 -13.78 -4.94 13.93
N SER A 81 -14.87 -5.71 13.86
CA SER A 81 -14.97 -7.02 14.51
C SER A 81 -14.06 -8.07 13.87
N SER A 82 -13.89 -8.02 12.55
CA SER A 82 -12.89 -8.80 11.81
C SER A 82 -11.47 -8.45 12.26
N ASP A 83 -11.18 -7.18 12.51
CA ASP A 83 -9.84 -6.68 12.86
C ASP A 83 -9.45 -7.14 14.25
N PHE A 84 -10.39 -7.05 15.20
CA PHE A 84 -10.20 -7.62 16.54
C PHE A 84 -9.91 -9.11 16.48
N LEU A 85 -10.70 -9.88 15.71
CA LEU A 85 -10.51 -11.33 15.58
C LEU A 85 -9.16 -11.66 14.92
N MET A 86 -8.77 -10.89 13.90
CA MET A 86 -7.48 -11.01 13.22
C MET A 86 -6.31 -10.81 14.18
N MET A 87 -6.32 -9.71 14.95
CA MET A 87 -5.23 -9.42 15.87
C MET A 87 -5.24 -10.35 17.08
N HIS A 88 -6.40 -10.74 17.60
CA HIS A 88 -6.50 -11.76 18.63
C HIS A 88 -5.86 -13.09 18.18
N ASP A 89 -6.14 -13.53 16.94
CA ASP A 89 -5.50 -14.72 16.39
C ASP A 89 -3.99 -14.54 16.19
N ALA A 90 -3.54 -13.34 15.78
CA ALA A 90 -2.11 -13.02 15.70
C ALA A 90 -1.42 -13.17 17.06
N PHE A 91 -2.01 -12.62 18.12
CA PHE A 91 -1.49 -12.76 19.48
C PHE A 91 -1.47 -14.23 19.92
N LYS A 92 -2.51 -15.00 19.64
CA LYS A 92 -2.49 -16.44 19.95
C LYS A 92 -1.39 -17.19 19.22
N LEU A 93 -1.13 -16.84 17.96
CA LEU A 93 -0.07 -17.47 17.17
C LEU A 93 1.33 -17.20 17.76
N ILE A 94 1.63 -15.97 18.16
CA ILE A 94 2.91 -15.66 18.80
C ILE A 94 3.04 -16.27 20.19
N HIS A 95 1.99 -16.20 21.03
CA HIS A 95 2.00 -16.79 22.38
C HIS A 95 2.09 -18.33 22.36
N SER A 96 1.61 -18.97 21.30
CA SER A 96 1.78 -20.42 21.13
C SER A 96 3.24 -20.82 20.87
N GLY A 97 4.14 -19.86 20.64
CA GLY A 97 5.54 -20.13 20.28
C GLY A 97 5.65 -20.87 18.96
N LYS A 98 4.71 -20.68 18.03
CA LYS A 98 4.71 -21.34 16.71
C LYS A 98 4.94 -20.38 15.56
N ILE A 99 4.86 -19.08 15.78
CA ILE A 99 5.01 -18.02 14.78
C ILE A 99 5.84 -16.90 15.41
N ASP A 100 6.84 -16.43 14.67
CA ASP A 100 7.67 -15.27 15.03
C ASP A 100 7.69 -14.19 13.93
N THR A 101 7.23 -14.54 12.73
CA THR A 101 7.21 -13.64 11.57
C THR A 101 5.79 -13.49 11.06
N PHE A 102 5.31 -12.26 10.98
CA PHE A 102 3.97 -11.94 10.50
C PHE A 102 4.05 -11.07 9.26
N VAL A 103 3.32 -11.48 8.22
CA VAL A 103 2.97 -10.63 7.10
C VAL A 103 1.54 -10.15 7.32
N ILE A 104 1.35 -8.85 7.49
CA ILE A 104 0.04 -8.25 7.79
C ILE A 104 -0.37 -7.42 6.58
N ALA A 105 -1.39 -7.88 5.87
CA ALA A 105 -1.92 -7.17 4.71
C ALA A 105 -3.14 -6.35 5.14
N THR A 106 -2.97 -5.03 5.28
CA THR A 106 -4.03 -4.07 5.63
C THR A 106 -3.67 -2.65 5.17
N ASN A 107 -4.69 -1.80 5.00
CA ASN A 107 -4.52 -0.37 4.79
C ASN A 107 -5.00 0.46 6.00
N ASP A 108 -5.55 -0.20 7.03
CA ASP A 108 -6.22 0.46 8.13
C ASP A 108 -5.24 0.85 9.25
N SER A 109 -5.38 2.08 9.73
CA SER A 109 -4.54 2.63 10.79
C SER A 109 -4.91 2.10 12.18
N ASP A 110 -6.08 1.48 12.34
CA ASP A 110 -6.48 0.83 13.60
C ASP A 110 -5.54 -0.35 13.96
N PHE A 111 -4.78 -0.87 13.00
CA PHE A 111 -3.77 -1.90 13.21
C PHE A 111 -2.45 -1.38 13.81
N ILE A 112 -2.21 -0.07 13.90
CA ILE A 112 -0.94 0.51 14.40
C ILE A 112 -0.58 -0.02 15.79
N THR A 113 -1.47 0.15 16.77
CA THR A 113 -1.20 -0.27 18.16
C THR A 113 -1.03 -1.78 18.29
N PRO A 114 -1.92 -2.63 17.71
CA PRO A 114 -1.70 -4.07 17.78
C PRO A 114 -0.44 -4.55 17.04
N ILE A 115 -0.03 -3.91 15.94
CA ILE A 115 1.26 -4.19 15.28
C ILE A 115 2.43 -3.88 16.21
N GLN A 116 2.42 -2.73 16.86
CA GLN A 116 3.46 -2.35 17.82
C GLN A 116 3.55 -3.36 18.98
N LEU A 117 2.40 -3.81 19.49
CA LEU A 117 2.33 -4.84 20.54
C LEU A 117 2.86 -6.20 20.07
N LEU A 118 2.58 -6.62 18.83
CA LEU A 118 3.17 -7.82 18.24
C LEU A 118 4.70 -7.71 18.19
N ARG A 119 5.23 -6.56 17.75
CA ARG A 119 6.68 -6.30 17.73
C ARG A 119 7.29 -6.32 19.13
N GLN A 120 6.63 -5.72 20.11
CA GLN A 120 7.06 -5.76 21.52
C GLN A 120 7.07 -7.19 22.08
N SER A 121 6.19 -8.06 21.58
CA SER A 121 6.15 -9.49 21.92
C SER A 121 7.24 -10.32 21.21
N GLY A 122 8.13 -9.67 20.45
CA GLY A 122 9.26 -10.30 19.74
C GLY A 122 8.96 -10.70 18.30
N ALA A 123 7.82 -10.28 17.72
CA ALA A 123 7.50 -10.57 16.34
C ALA A 123 8.30 -9.71 15.35
N PHE A 124 8.71 -10.30 14.23
CA PHE A 124 9.02 -9.53 13.02
C PHE A 124 7.74 -9.29 12.23
N VAL A 125 7.37 -8.02 12.00
CA VAL A 125 6.15 -7.66 11.27
C VAL A 125 6.50 -7.01 9.92
N HIS A 126 6.03 -7.64 8.85
CA HIS A 126 6.09 -7.13 7.48
C HIS A 126 4.70 -6.67 7.03
N GLY A 127 4.48 -5.36 6.96
CA GLY A 127 3.24 -4.79 6.47
C GLY A 127 3.13 -4.85 4.95
N ILE A 128 1.91 -5.04 4.45
CA ILE A 128 1.58 -4.97 3.03
C ILE A 128 0.34 -4.11 2.87
N GLY A 129 0.36 -3.12 1.97
CA GLY A 129 -0.80 -2.28 1.70
C GLY A 129 -0.65 -1.37 0.50
N ASN A 130 -1.75 -0.72 0.11
CA ASN A 130 -1.79 0.25 -0.99
C ASN A 130 -1.17 1.57 -0.53
N LYS A 131 -0.17 2.05 -1.28
CA LYS A 131 0.56 3.29 -0.97
C LYS A 131 -0.33 4.51 -0.75
N GLU A 132 -1.42 4.62 -1.48
CA GLU A 132 -2.35 5.75 -1.40
C GLU A 132 -3.34 5.67 -0.23
N LYS A 133 -3.49 4.48 0.39
CA LYS A 133 -4.46 4.22 1.46
C LYS A 133 -3.82 4.08 2.83
N CYS A 134 -2.56 3.66 2.90
CA CYS A 134 -1.83 3.51 4.16
C CYS A 134 -1.37 4.86 4.72
N SER A 135 -1.53 5.06 6.03
CA SER A 135 -0.91 6.18 6.73
C SER A 135 0.59 5.96 6.95
N GLU A 136 1.35 7.05 7.10
CA GLU A 136 2.78 7.00 7.41
C GLU A 136 3.05 6.28 8.73
N LEU A 137 2.20 6.52 9.75
CA LEU A 137 2.29 5.85 11.05
C LEU A 137 2.09 4.33 10.95
N LEU A 138 1.18 3.86 10.09
CA LEU A 138 1.01 2.42 9.84
C LEU A 138 2.29 1.81 9.24
N ILE A 139 2.89 2.50 8.28
CA ILE A 139 4.12 2.06 7.63
C ILE A 139 5.27 1.97 8.65
N GLU A 140 5.47 3.00 9.46
CA GLU A 140 6.51 3.07 10.49
C GLU A 140 6.28 2.10 11.66
N SER A 141 5.02 1.69 11.89
CA SER A 141 4.70 0.69 12.91
C SER A 141 5.24 -0.70 12.57
N CYS A 142 5.59 -0.99 11.31
CA CYS A 142 6.11 -2.29 10.88
C CYS A 142 7.66 -2.35 10.93
N ASN A 143 8.25 -3.55 10.93
CA ASN A 143 9.70 -3.70 10.72
C ASN A 143 10.08 -3.48 9.26
N LYS A 144 9.20 -3.91 8.35
CA LYS A 144 9.31 -3.72 6.90
C LYS A 144 7.92 -3.47 6.35
N PHE A 145 7.82 -2.69 5.28
CA PHE A 145 6.56 -2.45 4.59
C PHE A 145 6.75 -2.59 3.07
N SER A 146 5.84 -3.28 2.41
CA SER A 146 5.82 -3.43 0.95
C SER A 146 4.52 -2.87 0.39
N PHE A 147 4.62 -2.11 -0.70
CA PHE A 147 3.45 -1.53 -1.33
C PHE A 147 2.84 -2.46 -2.36
N LEU A 148 1.51 -2.53 -2.35
CA LEU A 148 0.71 -3.15 -3.40
C LEU A 148 0.49 -2.11 -4.51
N ASN A 149 1.07 -2.35 -5.69
CA ASN A 149 0.88 -1.51 -6.86
C ASN A 149 -0.13 -2.19 -7.79
N GLU A 150 -1.31 -1.58 -8.00
CA GLU A 150 -2.32 -2.12 -8.93
C GLU A 150 -1.82 -2.13 -10.38
N GLU A 151 -0.89 -1.23 -10.73
CA GLU A 151 -0.30 -1.13 -12.08
C GLU A 151 0.66 -2.30 -12.39
N GLU A 152 1.38 -2.81 -11.38
CA GLU A 152 2.33 -3.93 -11.52
C GLU A 152 1.66 -5.30 -11.62
N LEU A 153 0.40 -5.43 -11.18
CA LEU A 153 -0.39 -6.65 -11.36
C LEU A 153 -0.64 -7.02 -12.84
N SER A 154 -0.33 -6.11 -13.77
CA SER A 154 -0.40 -6.34 -15.23
C SER A 154 0.92 -6.81 -15.86
N ALA A 155 2.00 -6.91 -15.10
CA ALA A 155 3.31 -7.31 -15.59
C ALA A 155 4.05 -8.22 -14.59
N VAL A 156 4.03 -9.52 -14.84
CA VAL A 156 4.99 -10.48 -14.23
C VAL A 156 6.06 -10.72 -15.31
N PRO A 157 7.37 -10.54 -15.01
CA PRO A 157 8.14 -11.61 -14.36
C PRO A 157 8.99 -11.19 -13.16
N LEU A 158 9.16 -12.18 -12.29
CA LEU A 158 10.00 -12.27 -11.11
C LEU A 158 11.49 -12.12 -11.43
N THR A 159 12.20 -11.29 -10.67
CA THR A 159 13.61 -11.51 -10.35
C THR A 159 13.86 -11.16 -8.89
N HIS A 160 14.19 -12.19 -8.11
CA HIS A 160 14.77 -12.08 -6.78
C HIS A 160 16.10 -11.32 -6.82
N GLU A 161 16.24 -10.25 -6.04
CA GLU A 161 17.55 -9.77 -5.59
C GLU A 161 17.64 -9.82 -4.05
N LYS A 162 18.49 -10.73 -3.58
CA LYS A 162 18.97 -10.80 -2.20
C LYS A 162 19.70 -9.51 -1.86
N SER A 163 19.29 -8.85 -0.78
CA SER A 163 19.98 -7.67 -0.24
C SER A 163 20.99 -8.08 0.85
N GLN A 164 22.27 -7.79 0.63
CA GLN A 164 23.19 -7.29 1.67
C GLN A 164 24.05 -6.15 1.07
N PRO A 165 24.50 -5.18 1.91
CA PRO A 165 24.83 -3.79 1.52
C PRO A 165 26.35 -3.56 1.36
N PRO A 166 26.94 -2.34 1.22
CA PRO A 166 26.43 -0.95 1.01
C PRO A 166 27.18 -0.12 -0.10
N LEU A 167 26.71 1.13 -0.35
CA LEU A 167 27.46 2.39 -0.61
C LEU A 167 27.06 3.24 -1.84
N LEU A 168 26.64 4.47 -1.50
CA LEU A 168 26.69 5.78 -2.16
C LEU A 168 26.80 5.93 -3.70
N ASN A 169 25.89 6.78 -4.20
CA ASN A 169 26.05 7.82 -5.24
C ASN A 169 26.06 7.42 -6.73
N LYS A 170 24.91 7.56 -7.41
CA LYS A 170 24.51 8.73 -8.25
C LYS A 170 23.24 8.44 -9.09
N PRO A 171 22.53 9.48 -9.57
CA PRO A 171 21.08 9.45 -9.79
C PRO A 171 20.68 9.16 -11.24
N LYS A 172 19.49 8.55 -11.42
CA LYS A 172 18.62 8.64 -12.63
C LYS A 172 17.35 7.80 -12.44
N PRO A 173 16.25 8.02 -13.20
CA PRO A 173 15.70 9.25 -13.78
C PRO A 173 14.22 9.48 -13.36
N LYS A 174 13.68 10.69 -13.59
CA LYS A 174 12.27 11.07 -13.35
C LYS A 174 11.29 10.24 -14.22
N PRO A 175 10.13 9.79 -13.70
CA PRO A 175 9.07 9.21 -14.52
C PRO A 175 8.31 10.27 -15.33
N GLN A 176 8.03 9.97 -16.60
CA GLN A 176 7.27 10.80 -17.55
C GLN A 176 5.73 10.64 -17.36
N PRO A 177 4.90 11.59 -17.82
CA PRO A 177 3.59 11.89 -17.22
C PRO A 177 2.38 11.15 -17.84
N LEU A 178 1.43 10.77 -16.97
CA LEU A 178 0.12 10.14 -17.25
C LEU A 178 -0.93 11.08 -17.92
N VAL A 179 -0.52 12.24 -18.44
CA VAL A 179 -1.44 13.25 -19.02
C VAL A 179 -1.13 13.46 -20.50
N ALA A 180 -2.16 13.40 -21.35
CA ALA A 180 -2.03 13.61 -22.79
C ALA A 180 -1.29 14.93 -23.10
N LYS A 181 -0.27 14.86 -23.98
CA LYS A 181 0.59 16.00 -24.35
C LYS A 181 -0.20 17.25 -24.76
N LYS A 182 -1.36 17.07 -25.41
CA LYS A 182 -2.26 18.15 -25.83
C LYS A 182 -2.83 18.94 -24.64
N THR A 183 -3.19 18.24 -23.57
CA THR A 183 -3.71 18.83 -22.32
C THR A 183 -2.61 19.55 -21.56
N VAL A 184 -1.41 18.97 -21.52
CA VAL A 184 -0.23 19.60 -20.89
C VAL A 184 0.12 20.91 -21.62
N ASN A 185 0.14 20.90 -22.95
CA ASN A 185 0.43 22.11 -23.74
C ASN A 185 -0.64 23.19 -23.55
N LYS A 186 -1.93 22.82 -23.48
CA LYS A 186 -3.02 23.77 -23.20
C LYS A 186 -2.84 24.41 -21.82
N LEU A 187 -2.49 23.65 -20.79
CA LEU A 187 -2.21 24.17 -19.45
C LEU A 187 -1.04 25.16 -19.45
N ILE A 188 0.04 24.86 -20.18
CA ILE A 188 1.21 25.74 -20.29
C ILE A 188 0.84 27.05 -21.00
N GLN A 189 0.09 26.98 -22.10
CA GLN A 189 -0.38 28.17 -22.83
C GLN A 189 -1.30 29.04 -21.96
N SER A 190 -2.27 28.42 -21.27
CA SER A 190 -3.17 29.14 -20.36
C SER A 190 -2.42 29.77 -19.19
N TYR A 191 -1.38 29.12 -18.66
CA TYR A 191 -0.53 29.68 -17.62
C TYR A 191 0.30 30.88 -18.12
N GLN A 192 0.84 30.80 -19.34
CA GLN A 192 1.59 31.89 -19.94
C GLN A 192 0.73 33.13 -20.17
N ALA A 193 -0.56 32.94 -20.47
CA ALA A 193 -1.54 34.00 -20.72
C ALA A 193 -2.15 34.66 -19.46
N ILE A 194 -1.74 34.26 -18.25
CA ILE A 194 -2.20 34.86 -16.99
C ILE A 194 -1.11 35.78 -16.42
N GLU A 195 -1.52 36.92 -15.87
CA GLU A 195 -0.63 37.81 -15.12
C GLU A 195 -0.11 37.11 -13.86
N LYS A 196 1.22 37.02 -13.74
CA LYS A 196 1.87 36.35 -12.61
C LYS A 196 2.23 37.36 -11.54
N THR A 197 2.26 36.90 -10.29
CA THR A 197 2.86 37.66 -9.17
C THR A 197 4.37 37.86 -9.39
N LYS A 198 5.00 38.78 -8.63
CA LYS A 198 6.46 39.03 -8.66
C LYS A 198 7.32 37.77 -8.46
N LYS A 199 6.77 36.71 -7.84
CA LYS A 199 7.43 35.42 -7.59
C LYS A 199 7.09 34.33 -8.62
N GLY A 200 6.29 34.67 -9.64
CA GLY A 200 5.90 33.77 -10.72
C GLY A 200 4.74 32.84 -10.37
N TRP A 201 3.94 33.12 -9.34
CA TRP A 201 2.77 32.30 -8.96
C TRP A 201 1.48 32.82 -9.60
N VAL A 202 0.58 31.89 -9.90
CA VAL A 202 -0.78 32.12 -10.41
C VAL A 202 -1.81 31.39 -9.55
N THR A 203 -2.98 31.97 -9.33
CA THR A 203 -4.07 31.33 -8.57
C THR A 203 -4.67 30.17 -9.36
N LEU A 204 -4.88 29.02 -8.70
CA LEU A 204 -5.42 27.81 -9.34
C LEU A 204 -6.80 28.01 -9.95
N SER A 205 -7.64 28.82 -9.34
CA SER A 205 -8.97 29.16 -9.86
C SER A 205 -8.88 29.87 -11.23
N MET A 206 -7.95 30.80 -11.39
CA MET A 206 -7.76 31.53 -12.66
C MET A 206 -7.22 30.61 -13.75
N LEU A 207 -6.27 29.73 -13.39
CA LEU A 207 -5.75 28.75 -14.35
C LEU A 207 -6.81 27.73 -14.77
N CYS A 208 -7.64 27.26 -13.84
CA CYS A 208 -8.75 26.35 -14.13
C CYS A 208 -9.78 26.99 -15.07
N GLN A 209 -10.14 28.25 -14.80
CA GLN A 209 -11.08 29.02 -15.62
C GLN A 209 -10.52 29.25 -17.04
N LYS A 210 -9.23 29.60 -17.16
CA LYS A 210 -8.61 29.90 -18.46
C LYS A 210 -8.27 28.66 -19.29
N ALA A 211 -8.01 27.53 -18.64
CA ALA A 211 -7.69 26.29 -19.34
C ALA A 211 -8.94 25.60 -19.90
N GLU A 212 -10.12 25.83 -19.33
CA GLU A 212 -11.38 25.19 -19.73
C GLU A 212 -11.21 23.67 -19.92
N ILE A 213 -10.52 23.02 -18.97
CA ILE A 213 -10.29 21.58 -19.01
C ILE A 213 -11.32 20.91 -18.11
N PRO A 214 -12.14 19.99 -18.62
CA PRO A 214 -13.07 19.25 -17.80
C PRO A 214 -12.29 18.39 -16.77
N THR A 215 -12.58 18.61 -15.49
CA THR A 215 -12.00 17.87 -14.36
C THR A 215 -12.70 16.54 -14.11
N THR A 216 -13.60 16.09 -15.00
CA THR A 216 -14.43 14.89 -14.81
C THR A 216 -13.63 13.60 -14.60
N LYS A 217 -12.41 13.52 -15.16
CA LYS A 217 -11.48 12.40 -14.97
C LYS A 217 -10.58 12.55 -13.73
N TYR A 218 -10.48 13.75 -13.17
CA TYR A 218 -9.54 14.09 -12.10
C TYR A 218 -10.29 14.77 -10.95
N LYS A 219 -10.50 14.06 -9.84
CA LYS A 219 -11.27 14.53 -8.67
C LYS A 219 -11.00 16.00 -8.27
N LYS A 220 -9.79 16.53 -8.51
CA LYS A 220 -9.43 17.95 -8.35
C LYS A 220 -8.47 18.42 -9.45
N PHE A 221 -8.56 19.71 -9.83
CA PHE A 221 -7.65 20.36 -10.78
C PHE A 221 -6.18 20.37 -10.28
N SER A 222 -5.97 20.42 -8.97
CA SER A 222 -4.64 20.27 -8.35
C SER A 222 -4.01 18.90 -8.61
N THR A 223 -4.81 17.84 -8.67
CA THR A 223 -4.36 16.48 -9.01
C THR A 223 -3.92 16.40 -10.48
N LEU A 224 -4.66 17.04 -11.39
CA LEU A 224 -4.29 17.13 -12.81
C LEU A 224 -2.92 17.79 -12.97
N LEU A 225 -2.68 18.93 -12.31
CA LEU A 225 -1.40 19.64 -12.39
C LEU A 225 -0.23 18.82 -11.85
N LYS A 226 -0.41 18.15 -10.71
CA LYS A 226 0.60 17.22 -10.17
C LYS A 226 0.95 16.11 -11.16
N GLN A 227 -0.06 15.53 -11.82
CA GLN A 227 0.12 14.46 -12.79
C GLN A 227 0.81 14.92 -14.08
N THR A 228 0.79 16.21 -14.41
CA THR A 228 1.58 16.73 -15.55
C THR A 228 3.08 16.74 -15.28
N GLY A 229 3.51 16.80 -14.01
CA GLY A 229 4.92 16.97 -13.62
C GLY A 229 5.55 18.30 -14.06
N ARG A 230 4.76 19.25 -14.57
CA ARG A 230 5.22 20.55 -15.09
C ARG A 230 4.85 21.72 -14.19
N PHE A 231 4.08 21.49 -13.14
CA PHE A 231 3.55 22.54 -12.27
C PHE A 231 3.81 22.20 -10.80
N GLU A 232 4.26 23.21 -10.05
CA GLU A 232 4.38 23.19 -8.60
C GLU A 232 3.11 23.79 -7.97
N LEU A 233 2.70 23.30 -6.81
CA LEU A 233 1.55 23.82 -6.06
C LEU A 233 2.01 24.51 -4.78
N GLY A 234 1.42 25.67 -4.48
CA GLY A 234 1.71 26.49 -3.29
C GLY A 234 0.44 26.85 -2.52
N ASP A 235 0.61 27.39 -1.31
CA ASP A 235 -0.46 27.85 -0.40
C ASP A 235 -1.63 26.88 -0.28
N ASN A 236 -1.42 25.70 0.31
CA ASN A 236 -2.46 24.68 0.52
C ASN A 236 -3.23 24.29 -0.76
N ASN A 237 -2.54 24.18 -1.90
CA ASN A 237 -3.15 23.96 -3.21
C ASN A 237 -4.11 25.10 -3.64
N LYS A 238 -3.76 26.36 -3.38
CA LYS A 238 -4.46 27.54 -3.91
C LYS A 238 -3.70 28.26 -5.02
N GLN A 239 -2.38 28.06 -5.10
CA GLN A 239 -1.53 28.66 -6.11
C GLN A 239 -0.76 27.59 -6.89
N THR A 240 -0.34 27.94 -8.10
CA THR A 240 0.52 27.10 -8.92
C THR A 240 1.53 27.91 -9.71
N LYS A 241 2.68 27.30 -9.98
CA LYS A 241 3.78 27.87 -10.75
C LYS A 241 4.29 26.83 -11.74
N LEU A 242 4.63 27.26 -12.94
CA LEU A 242 5.26 26.41 -13.95
C LEU A 242 6.71 26.11 -13.55
N ILE A 243 7.07 24.83 -13.52
CA ILE A 243 8.43 24.34 -13.29
C ILE A 243 9.15 24.38 -14.65
N SER A 244 10.25 25.14 -14.75
CA SER A 244 11.09 25.21 -15.94
C SER A 244 11.81 23.88 -16.20
#